data_AF-A0A1Y5DQH9-F1
#
_entry.id   AF-A0A1Y5DQH9-F1
#
_cell.length_a   1.000
_cell.length_b   1.000
_cell.length_c   1.000
_cell.angle_alpha   90.00
_cell.angle_beta   90.00
_cell.angle_gamma   90.00
#
_symmetry.space_group_name_H-M   'P 1'
#
loop_
_entity.id
_entity.type
_entity.pdbx_description
1 polymer ?
#
loop_
_entity_poly.entity_id
_entity_poly.type
_entity_poly.pdbx_seq_one_letter_code
_entity_poly.pdbx_strand_id
1 'polypeptide(L)' 'MEELTVAKEELVEMFESGRILDSGRGWMMDNHEVEIIALHEVDPKFLQDVTNAKLYKIKIKGNR' A
#
# COMPACT_ATOMS: atom_id res chain seq x y z
N MET A 1 2.77 5.89 -14.87
CA MET A 1 2.05 5.78 -13.60
C MET A 1 3.10 5.77 -12.52
N GLU A 2 3.00 6.65 -11.54
CA GLU A 2 3.93 6.68 -10.42
C GLU A 2 3.63 5.53 -9.47
N GLU A 3 4.66 4.79 -9.11
CA GLU A 3 4.62 3.69 -8.16
C GLU A 3 5.64 3.98 -7.06
N LEU A 4 5.24 3.82 -5.81
CA LEU A 4 6.07 4.08 -4.64
C LEU A 4 6.15 2.79 -3.81
N THR A 5 7.37 2.36 -3.46
CA THR A 5 7.57 1.25 -2.52
C THR A 5 8.02 1.81 -1.18
N VAL A 6 7.38 1.38 -0.10
CA VAL A 6 7.63 1.84 1.27
C VAL A 6 7.71 0.67 2.24
N ALA A 7 8.38 0.87 3.36
CA ALA A 7 8.34 -0.06 4.49
C ALA A 7 6.97 -0.04 5.19
N LYS A 8 6.69 -1.08 5.99
CA LYS A 8 5.47 -1.16 6.81
C LYS A 8 5.34 0.04 7.74
N GLU A 9 6.43 0.43 8.39
CA GLU A 9 6.48 1.54 9.34
C GLU A 9 6.18 2.87 8.64
N GLU A 10 6.79 3.11 7.48
CA GLU A 10 6.52 4.29 6.66
C GLU A 10 5.07 4.33 6.18
N LEU A 11 4.47 3.19 5.80
CA LEU A 11 3.07 3.14 5.42
C LEU A 11 2.16 3.53 6.59
N VAL A 12 2.46 3.06 7.81
CA VAL A 12 1.72 3.45 9.03
C VAL A 12 1.84 4.96 9.25
N GLU A 13 3.05 5.52 9.16
CA GLU A 13 3.26 6.97 9.29
C GLU A 13 2.49 7.77 8.22
N MET A 14 2.36 7.25 6.99
CA MET A 14 1.57 7.89 5.94
C MET A 14 0.06 7.95 6.27
N PHE A 15 -0.48 6.94 6.96
CA PHE A 15 -1.85 6.98 7.46
C PHE A 15 -2.00 7.91 8.67
N GLU A 16 -1.08 7.83 9.63
CA GLU A 16 -1.11 8.66 10.85
C GLU A 16 -0.96 10.15 10.54
N SER A 17 -0.14 10.50 9.54
CA SER A 17 0.04 11.88 9.07
C SER A 17 -1.09 12.36 8.15
N GLY A 18 -2.02 11.49 7.75
CA GLY A 18 -3.10 11.81 6.82
C GLY A 18 -2.66 12.00 5.37
N ARG A 19 -1.43 11.60 5.02
CA ARG A 19 -0.95 11.58 3.62
C ARG A 19 -1.74 10.56 2.78
N ILE A 20 -2.07 9.42 3.39
CA ILE A 20 -3.05 8.47 2.86
C ILE A 20 -4.31 8.55 3.71
N LEU A 21 -5.46 8.65 3.06
CA LEU A 21 -6.76 8.73 3.72
C LEU A 21 -7.62 7.53 3.35
N ASP A 22 -8.30 6.95 4.35
CA ASP A 22 -9.39 6.00 4.12
C ASP A 22 -10.67 6.78 3.81
N SER A 23 -11.17 6.62 2.58
CA SER A 23 -12.41 7.24 2.13
C SER A 23 -13.66 6.42 2.45
N GLY A 24 -13.52 5.27 3.10
CA GLY A 24 -14.56 4.25 3.31
C GLY A 24 -14.88 3.40 2.08
N ARG A 25 -14.32 3.74 0.90
CA ARG A 25 -14.44 2.97 -0.36
C ARG A 25 -13.10 2.51 -0.92
N GLY A 26 -12.00 2.96 -0.30
CA GLY A 26 -10.64 2.77 -0.78
C GLY A 26 -9.73 3.84 -0.21
N TRP A 27 -8.47 3.81 -0.63
CA TRP A 27 -7.43 4.71 -0.14
C TRP A 27 -7.18 5.85 -1.12
N MET A 28 -6.96 7.04 -0.59
CA MET A 28 -6.70 8.25 -1.36
C MET A 28 -5.33 8.81 -0.98
N MET A 29 -4.56 9.24 -1.97
CA MET A 29 -3.30 9.97 -1.79
C MET A 29 -3.24 11.08 -2.85
N ASP A 30 -2.98 12.32 -2.44
CA ASP A 30 -2.92 13.49 -3.34
C ASP A 30 -4.14 13.61 -4.27
N ASN A 31 -5.36 13.43 -3.73
CA ASN A 31 -6.64 13.41 -4.45
C ASN A 31 -6.82 12.30 -5.51
N HIS A 32 -5.94 11.31 -5.55
CA HIS A 32 -6.05 10.14 -6.42
C HIS A 32 -6.34 8.89 -5.60
N GLU A 33 -7.17 7.99 -6.15
CA GLU A 33 -7.36 6.68 -5.55
C GLU A 33 -6.09 5.85 -5.76
N VAL A 34 -5.66 5.14 -4.72
CA VAL A 34 -4.45 4.31 -4.74
C VAL A 34 -4.76 2.88 -4.33
N GLU A 35 -3.97 1.96 -4.86
CA GLU A 35 -3.88 0.56 -4.43
C GLU A 35 -2.64 0.37 -3.58
N ILE A 36 -2.79 -0.32 -2.46
CA ILE A 36 -1.69 -0.71 -1.57
C ILE A 36 -1.53 -2.23 -1.69
N ILE A 37 -0.37 -2.67 -2.14
CA ILE A 37 -0.07 -4.07 -2.43
C ILE A 37 1.05 -4.53 -1.50
N ALA A 38 0.77 -5.54 -0.67
CA ALA A 38 1.77 -6.18 0.18
C ALA A 38 2.80 -6.94 -0.68
N LEU A 39 4.09 -6.68 -0.44
CA LEU A 39 5.18 -7.37 -1.11
C LEU A 39 5.83 -8.38 -0.16
N HIS A 40 5.80 -9.65 -0.55
CA HIS A 40 6.37 -10.75 0.21
C HIS A 40 7.60 -11.31 -0.49
N GLU A 41 8.70 -11.45 0.24
CA GLU A 41 9.96 -12.04 -0.25
C GLU A 41 10.02 -13.57 -0.01
N VAL A 42 8.86 -14.23 -0.05
CA VAL A 42 8.74 -15.68 0.10
C VAL A 42 7.94 -16.25 -1.06
N ASP A 43 8.29 -17.45 -1.52
CA ASP A 43 7.49 -18.16 -2.52
C ASP A 43 6.05 -18.33 -1.97
N PRO A 44 5.01 -18.05 -2.77
CA PRO A 44 3.62 -18.19 -2.35
C PRO A 44 3.28 -19.51 -1.63
N LYS A 45 3.93 -20.63 -2.00
CA LYS A 45 3.68 -21.93 -1.33
C LYS A 45 4.22 -22.01 0.11
N PHE A 46 5.11 -21.09 0.49
CA PHE A 46 5.68 -20.97 1.83
C PHE A 46 5.12 -19.77 2.61
N LEU A 47 4.21 -19.00 2.02
CA LEU A 47 3.60 -17.86 2.69
C LEU A 47 2.62 -18.37 3.78
N GLN A 48 3.04 -18.26 5.04
CA GLN A 48 2.24 -18.69 6.18
C GLN A 48 1.34 -17.58 6.74
N ASP A 49 1.79 -16.33 6.64
CA ASP A 49 1.05 -15.16 7.11
C ASP A 49 1.07 -14.07 6.04
N VAL A 50 -0.09 -13.87 5.40
CA VAL A 50 -0.28 -12.86 4.34
C VAL A 50 -0.21 -11.43 4.87
N THR A 51 -0.37 -11.22 6.19
CA THR A 51 -0.43 -9.90 6.81
C THR A 51 0.95 -9.38 7.22
N ASN A 52 1.94 -10.26 7.33
CA ASN A 52 3.29 -9.91 7.79
C ASN A 52 4.23 -9.52 6.65
N ALA A 53 3.79 -8.60 5.79
CA ALA A 53 4.65 -8.02 4.76
C ALA A 53 5.57 -6.95 5.36
N LYS A 54 6.81 -6.90 4.88
CA LYS A 54 7.79 -5.88 5.26
C LYS A 54 7.74 -4.64 4.37
N LEU A 55 7.33 -4.84 3.12
CA LEU A 55 7.28 -3.81 2.09
C LEU A 55 5.89 -3.74 1.48
N TYR A 56 5.50 -2.54 1.08
CA TYR A 56 4.24 -2.28 0.41
C TYR A 56 4.48 -1.41 -0.81
N LYS A 57 3.75 -1.69 -1.89
CA LYS A 57 3.74 -0.90 -3.11
C LYS A 57 2.44 -0.10 -3.17
N ILE A 58 2.57 1.21 -3.28
CA ILE A 58 1.47 2.14 -3.50
C ILE A 58 1.43 2.48 -4.99
N LYS A 59 0.27 2.29 -5.61
CA LYS A 59 0.06 2.53 -7.04
C LYS A 59 -1.17 3.40 -7.25
N ILE A 60 -1.03 4.49 -8.01
CA ILE A 60 -2.17 5.30 -8.42
C ILE A 60 -3.06 4.47 -9.35
N LYS A 61 -4.37 4.36 -9.02
CA LYS A 61 -5.34 3.81 -9.95
C LYS A 61 -5.45 4.75 -11.14
N GLY A 62 -5.02 4.30 -12.30
CA GLY A 62 -5.25 5.03 -13.54
C GLY A 62 -6.74 5.14 -13.81
N ASN A 63 -7.23 6.34 -14.16
CA ASN A 63 -8.53 6.48 -14.79
C ASN A 63 -8.49 5.68 -16.10
N ARG A 64 -9.30 4.63 -16.16
CA ARG A 64 -9.47 3.80 -17.35
C ARG A 64 -10.45 4.47 -18.31
#